data_AF-A0A941AW94-F1
#
_entry.id   AF-A0A941AW94-F1
#
_cell.length_a   1.000
_cell.length_b   1.000
_cell.length_c   1.000
_cell.angle_alpha   90.00
_cell.angle_beta   90.00
_cell.angle_gamma   90.00
#
_symmetry.space_group_name_H-M   'P 1'
#
loop_
_entity.id
_entity.type
_entity.pdbx_description
1 polymer ?
#
loop_
_entity_poly.entity_id
_entity_poly.type
_entity_poly.pdbx_seq_one_letter_code
_entity_poly.pdbx_strand_id
1 'polypeptide(L)'
;MAKTFTKVTQTYSTKNKLQFLILQHLETVDGFLFENKNEAAGTIKTLFKAALNDYKGKAAIPELKNYEPNNKSHVYHVDEVITISIYNVLTDLS
;
A
#
# COMPACT_ATOMS: atom_id res chain seq x y z
N MET A 1 -10.02 20.53 2.12
CA MET A 1 -8.89 19.67 2.55
C MET A 1 -8.60 18.69 1.42
N ALA A 2 -7.37 18.63 0.92
CA ALA A 2 -7.02 17.76 -0.19
C ALA A 2 -7.14 16.29 0.25
N LYS A 3 -7.98 15.50 -0.42
CA LYS A 3 -8.13 14.06 -0.16
C LYS A 3 -6.98 13.30 -0.81
N THR A 4 -6.70 12.10 -0.32
CA THR A 4 -5.60 11.26 -0.80
C THR A 4 -6.14 9.98 -1.38
N PHE A 5 -5.78 9.65 -2.63
CA PHE A 5 -6.21 8.44 -3.34
C PHE A 5 -5.11 7.39 -3.30
N THR A 6 -5.45 6.16 -2.93
CA THR A 6 -4.54 5.01 -2.96
C THR A 6 -4.78 4.18 -4.21
N LYS A 7 -3.70 3.90 -4.94
CA LYS A 7 -3.70 2.99 -6.08
C LYS A 7 -2.66 1.90 -5.88
N VAL A 8 -3.06 0.65 -6.02
CA VAL A 8 -2.13 -0.48 -6.08
C VAL A 8 -1.69 -0.63 -7.54
N THR A 9 -0.48 -0.18 -7.85
CA THR A 9 -0.09 0.11 -9.25
C THR A 9 0.71 -1.00 -9.92
N GLN A 10 1.31 -1.93 -9.16
CA GLN A 10 2.05 -3.06 -9.75
C GLN A 10 1.92 -4.32 -8.89
N THR A 11 1.43 -5.38 -9.51
CA THR A 11 1.36 -6.75 -9.00
C THR A 11 2.20 -7.63 -9.92
N TYR A 12 3.52 -7.66 -9.74
CA TYR A 12 4.30 -8.74 -10.34
C TYR A 12 3.84 -10.07 -9.74
N SER A 13 4.00 -11.19 -10.46
CA SER A 13 3.61 -12.51 -9.95
C SER A 13 4.21 -12.76 -8.57
N THR A 14 3.35 -12.90 -7.57
CA THR A 14 3.78 -13.12 -6.18
C THR A 14 4.63 -14.38 -6.11
N LYS A 15 5.86 -14.26 -5.60
CA LYS A 15 6.83 -15.36 -5.54
C LYS A 15 6.51 -16.36 -4.42
N ASN A 16 5.72 -15.95 -3.43
CA ASN A 16 5.35 -16.79 -2.30
C ASN A 16 3.93 -16.47 -1.76
N LYS A 17 3.42 -17.37 -0.91
CA LYS A 17 2.06 -17.27 -0.32
C LYS A 17 1.90 -16.07 0.63
N LEU A 18 2.97 -15.62 1.26
CA LEU A 18 2.96 -14.44 2.12
C LEU A 18 2.76 -13.15 1.31
N GLN A 19 3.46 -12.99 0.19
CA GLN A 19 3.28 -11.89 -0.75
C GLN A 19 1.87 -11.90 -1.34
N PHE A 20 1.31 -13.08 -1.64
CA PHE A 20 -0.08 -13.19 -2.09
C PHE A 20 -1.08 -12.70 -1.03
N LEU A 21 -0.92 -13.10 0.24
CA LEU A 21 -1.75 -12.59 1.32
C LEU A 21 -1.61 -11.07 1.49
N ILE A 22 -0.37 -10.56 1.49
CA ILE A 22 -0.12 -9.13 1.59
C ILE A 22 -0.83 -8.37 0.45
N LEU A 23 -0.78 -8.90 -0.77
CA LEU A 23 -1.51 -8.32 -1.90
C LEU A 23 -3.02 -8.31 -1.65
N GLN A 24 -3.61 -9.44 -1.25
CA GLN A 24 -5.05 -9.52 -0.98
C GLN A 24 -5.52 -8.51 0.07
N HIS A 25 -4.74 -8.32 1.14
CA HIS A 25 -5.06 -7.31 2.15
C HIS A 25 -4.92 -5.90 1.59
N LEU A 26 -3.89 -5.62 0.79
CA LEU A 26 -3.63 -4.28 0.26
C LEU A 26 -4.54 -3.90 -0.92
N GLU A 27 -5.07 -4.86 -1.67
CA GLU A 27 -6.10 -4.63 -2.70
C GLU A 27 -7.41 -4.07 -2.10
N THR A 28 -7.69 -4.33 -0.81
CA THR A 28 -8.89 -3.77 -0.16
C THR A 28 -8.89 -2.25 -0.08
N VAL A 29 -7.72 -1.62 -0.17
CA VAL A 29 -7.56 -0.16 -0.18
C VAL A 29 -7.20 0.36 -1.57
N ASP A 30 -7.24 -0.47 -2.61
CA ASP A 30 -7.15 0.02 -3.98
C ASP A 30 -8.41 0.83 -4.30
N GLY A 31 -8.22 2.06 -4.79
CA GLY A 31 -9.32 2.97 -5.07
C GLY A 31 -9.91 3.70 -3.86
N PHE A 32 -9.40 3.46 -2.65
CA PHE A 32 -9.87 4.16 -1.45
C PHE A 32 -9.40 5.63 -1.41
N LEU A 33 -10.26 6.47 -0.83
CA LEU A 33 -9.98 7.88 -0.55
C LEU A 33 -9.82 8.07 0.95
N PHE A 34 -8.64 8.53 1.35
CA PHE A 34 -8.30 8.89 2.73
C PHE A 34 -8.32 10.41 2.91
N GLU A 35 -8.55 10.86 4.13
CA GLU A 35 -8.59 12.31 4.43
C GLU A 35 -7.21 12.94 4.33
N ASN A 36 -6.16 12.17 4.65
CA ASN A 36 -4.79 12.62 4.61
C ASN A 36 -3.78 11.47 4.38
N LYS A 37 -2.54 11.83 4.07
CA LYS A 37 -1.45 10.87 3.83
C LYS A 37 -1.15 9.98 5.04
N ASN A 38 -1.27 10.50 6.27
CA ASN A 38 -0.94 9.75 7.48
C ASN A 38 -1.94 8.61 7.70
N GLU A 39 -3.22 8.85 7.41
CA GLU A 39 -4.28 7.85 7.50
C GLU A 39 -4.08 6.75 6.45
N ALA A 40 -3.79 7.11 5.20
CA ALA A 40 -3.48 6.15 4.14
C ALA A 40 -2.24 5.30 4.49
N ALA A 41 -1.17 5.94 4.98
CA ALA A 41 0.05 5.27 5.43
C ALA A 41 -0.19 4.32 6.62
N GLY A 42 -0.98 4.77 7.61
CA GLY A 42 -1.34 3.97 8.78
C GLY A 42 -2.14 2.74 8.40
N THR A 43 -3.08 2.89 7.46
CA THR A 43 -3.90 1.79 6.96
C THR A 43 -3.06 0.76 6.21
N ILE A 44 -2.17 1.18 5.31
CA ILE A 44 -1.26 0.29 4.59
C ILE A 44 -0.37 -0.51 5.56
N LYS A 45 0.21 0.14 6.57
CA LYS A 45 1.02 -0.54 7.61
C LYS A 45 0.20 -1.54 8.42
N THR A 46 -1.06 -1.21 8.70
CA THR A 46 -1.97 -2.09 9.46
C THR A 46 -2.33 -3.33 8.65
N LEU A 47 -2.71 -3.16 7.38
CA LEU A 47 -3.01 -4.25 6.46
C LEU A 47 -1.80 -5.16 6.22
N PHE A 48 -0.62 -4.56 6.05
CA PHE A 48 0.62 -5.31 5.94
C PHE A 48 0.87 -6.18 7.17
N LYS A 49 0.76 -5.61 8.39
CA LYS A 49 0.90 -6.37 9.63
C LYS A 49 -0.17 -7.45 9.81
N ALA A 50 -1.41 -7.18 9.41
CA ALA A 50 -2.48 -8.17 9.45
C ALA A 50 -2.15 -9.38 8.56
N ALA A 51 -1.69 -9.13 7.33
CA ALA A 51 -1.25 -10.19 6.43
C ALA A 51 -0.06 -11.01 6.99
N LEU A 52 0.88 -10.36 7.69
CA LEU A 52 1.97 -11.06 8.38
C LEU A 52 1.45 -11.96 9.52
N ASN A 53 0.48 -11.48 10.30
CA ASN A 53 -0.08 -12.23 11.43
C ASN A 53 -0.94 -13.42 10.98
N ASP A 54 -1.68 -13.26 9.88
CA ASP A 54 -2.53 -14.33 9.32
C ASP A 54 -1.69 -15.44 8.67
N TYR A 55 -0.46 -15.13 8.26
CA TYR A 55 0.45 -16.09 7.70
C TYR A 55 1.16 -16.95 8.76
N LYS A 56 0.78 -18.22 8.83
CA LYS A 56 1.36 -19.21 9.77
C LYS A 56 2.59 -19.97 9.22
N GLY A 57 3.16 -19.53 8.11
CA GLY A 57 4.29 -20.22 7.45
C GLY A 57 5.67 -19.71 7.87
N LYS A 58 6.73 -20.32 7.33
CA LYS A 58 8.14 -19.96 7.59
C LYS A 58 8.79 -19.15 6.46
N ALA A 59 7.99 -18.51 5.60
CA ALA A 59 8.54 -17.68 4.53
C ALA A 59 9.24 -16.44 5.13
N ALA A 60 10.30 -15.97 4.45
CA ALA A 60 10.96 -14.73 4.82
C ALA A 60 9.96 -13.57 4.76
N ILE A 61 9.99 -12.71 5.79
CA ILE A 61 9.13 -11.53 5.87
C ILE A 61 9.63 -10.52 4.83
N PRO A 62 8.80 -10.10 3.87
CA PRO A 62 9.20 -9.12 2.88
C PRO A 62 9.40 -7.75 3.52
N GLU A 63 10.34 -6.97 2.99
CA GLU A 63 10.59 -5.61 3.48
C GLU A 63 9.56 -4.63 2.92
N LEU A 64 8.95 -3.82 3.79
CA LEU A 64 8.10 -2.69 3.39
C LEU A 64 8.94 -1.43 3.30
N LYS A 65 9.33 -1.05 2.08
CA LYS A 65 10.03 0.20 1.78
C LYS A 65 9.03 1.29 1.43
N ASN A 66 9.37 2.52 1.72
CA ASN A 66 8.61 3.67 1.27
C ASN A 66 9.51 4.80 0.79
N TYR A 67 9.03 5.55 -0.19
CA TYR A 67 9.73 6.72 -0.72
C TYR A 67 8.73 7.75 -1.25
N GLU A 68 9.16 9.01 -1.32
CA GLU A 68 8.37 10.10 -1.88
C GLU A 68 9.01 10.56 -3.19
N PRO A 69 8.52 10.12 -4.36
CA PRO A 69 9.09 10.54 -5.63
C PRO A 69 8.80 12.02 -5.94
N ASN A 70 7.77 12.61 -5.31
CA ASN A 70 7.49 14.03 -5.34
C ASN A 70 6.63 14.43 -4.12
N ASN A 71 6.53 15.74 -3.84
CA ASN A 71 5.75 16.27 -2.70
C ASN A 71 4.25 15.90 -2.71
N LYS A 72 3.72 15.41 -3.84
CA LYS A 72 2.31 15.08 -4.04
C LYS A 72 2.04 13.57 -4.06
N SER A 73 3.07 12.73 -3.98
CA SER A 73 2.92 11.28 -4.04
C SER A 73 3.82 10.57 -3.05
N HIS A 74 3.28 9.53 -2.42
CA HIS A 74 4.02 8.65 -1.52
C HIS A 74 3.88 7.22 -2.04
N VAL A 75 4.99 6.49 -2.17
CA VAL A 75 4.98 5.14 -2.72
C VAL A 75 5.46 4.16 -1.66
N TYR A 76 4.65 3.12 -1.42
CA TYR A 76 5.02 1.95 -0.64
C TYR A 76 5.36 0.80 -1.56
N HIS A 77 6.36 0.02 -1.17
CA HIS A 77 6.91 -1.04 -1.98
C HIS A 77 7.23 -2.25 -1.12
N VAL A 78 6.67 -3.41 -1.48
CA VAL A 78 6.93 -4.68 -0.80
C VAL A 78 7.78 -5.54 -1.73
N ASP A 79 9.05 -5.68 -1.37
CA ASP A 79 9.98 -6.69 -1.92
C ASP A 79 10.06 -6.75 -3.46
N GLU A 80 9.85 -5.61 -4.16
CA GLU A 80 9.85 -5.54 -5.64
C GLU A 80 8.70 -6.23 -6.34
N VAL A 81 7.68 -6.64 -5.59
CA VAL A 81 6.53 -7.35 -6.14
C VAL A 81 5.25 -6.52 -6.10
N ILE A 82 5.06 -5.76 -5.01
CA ILE A 82 3.84 -4.98 -4.79
C ILE A 82 4.21 -3.51 -4.63
N THR A 83 3.64 -2.64 -5.47
CA THR A 83 3.81 -1.20 -5.38
C THR A 83 2.47 -0.52 -5.15
N ILE A 84 2.39 0.31 -4.10
CA ILE A 84 1.21 1.08 -3.74
C ILE A 84 1.56 2.56 -3.82
N SER A 85 0.89 3.27 -4.69
CA SER A 85 1.07 4.70 -4.86
C SER A 85 -0.09 5.45 -4.23
N ILE A 86 0.25 6.41 -3.38
CA ILE A 86 -0.66 7.32 -2.72
C ILE A 86 -0.52 8.67 -3.41
N TYR A 87 -1.60 9.19 -3.98
CA TYR A 87 -1.62 10.46 -4.70
C TYR A 87 -2.51 11.47 -3.99
N ASN A 88 -2.06 12.70 -3.85
CA ASN A 88 -2.93 13.80 -3.45
C ASN A 88 -3.90 14.12 -4.60
N VAL A 89 -5.20 14.08 -4.32
CA VAL A 89 -6.23 14.51 -5.27
C VAL A 89 -6.52 15.98 -4.98
N LEU A 90 -6.29 16.84 -5.97
CA LEU A 90 -6.79 18.21 -5.92
C LEU A 90 -8.31 18.12 -6.02
N THR A 91 -9.01 18.66 -5.02
CA THR A 91 -10.46 18.83 -5.09
C THR A 91 -10.70 20.02 -6.02
N ASP A 92 -10.83 19.77 -7.32
CA ASP A 92 -11.15 20.78 -8.34
C ASP A 92 -12.63 21.17 -8.20
N LEU A 93 -12.95 21.86 -7.11
CA LEU A 93 -14.20 22.56 -6.86
C LEU A 93 -13.85 23.81 -6.06
N SER A 94 -13.31 24.82 -6.73
CA SER A 94 -13.27 26.21 -6.24
C SER A 94 -13.32 27.16 -7.42
#